data_AF-A0A7C5LAZ2-F1
#
_entry.id   AF-A0A7C5LAZ2-F1
#
_cell.length_a   1.000
_cell.length_b   1.000
_cell.length_c   1.000
_cell.angle_alpha   90.00
_cell.angle_beta   90.00
_cell.angle_gamma   90.00
#
_symmetry.space_group_name_H-M   'P 1'
#
loop_
_entity.id
_entity.type
_entity.pdbx_description
1 polymer ?
#
loop_
_entity_poly.entity_id
_entity_poly.type
_entity_poly.pdbx_seq_one_letter_code
_entity_poly.pdbx_strand_id
1 'polypeptide(L)' 'MSDTGEPLPRWMREAIIARMPDRDLAERALSYIKVVERGGNPQVVEDLPEGSDHALLLTVHACLSYAHRLLRGERIDDP' A
#
# COMPACT_ATOMS: atom_id res chain seq x y z
N MET A 1 7.80 -9.67 18.03
CA MET A 1 8.82 -9.00 17.20
C MET A 1 8.17 -7.73 16.67
N SER A 2 8.70 -6.56 17.02
CA SER A 2 8.19 -5.31 16.48
C SER A 2 8.66 -5.22 15.03
N ASP A 3 7.80 -5.60 14.09
CA ASP A 3 8.02 -5.33 12.67
C ASP A 3 8.01 -3.81 12.50
N THR A 4 9.18 -3.19 12.64
CA THR A 4 9.40 -1.75 12.48
C THR A 4 9.38 -1.47 10.99
N GLY A 5 8.18 -1.38 10.42
CA GLY A 5 7.99 -1.09 8.99
C GLY A 5 8.10 0.40 8.72
N GLU A 6 8.66 0.74 7.57
CA GLU A 6 8.69 2.11 7.07
C GLU A 6 7.48 2.39 6.16
N PRO A 7 6.97 3.62 6.11
CA PRO A 7 5.95 3.98 5.13
C PRO A 7 6.38 3.65 3.71
N LEU A 8 5.42 3.42 2.81
CA LEU A 8 5.73 3.27 1.39
C LEU A 8 6.55 4.48 0.88
N PRO A 9 7.62 4.24 0.10
CA PRO A 9 8.38 5.31 -0.54
C PRO A 9 7.48 6.25 -1.34
N ARG A 10 7.83 7.54 -1.33
CA ARG A 10 7.02 8.61 -1.93
C ARG A 10 6.62 8.32 -3.38
N TRP A 11 7.55 7.82 -4.19
CA TRP A 11 7.30 7.50 -5.59
C TRP A 11 6.23 6.42 -5.78
N MET A 12 6.17 5.40 -4.89
CA MET A 12 5.11 4.40 -4.92
C MET A 12 3.78 5.00 -4.53
N ARG A 13 3.75 5.81 -3.46
CA ARG A 13 2.53 6.46 -2.98
C ARG A 13 1.92 7.35 -4.07
N GLU A 14 2.73 8.16 -4.73
CA GLU A 14 2.30 9.03 -5.83
C GLU A 14 1.77 8.22 -7.03
N ALA A 15 2.46 7.15 -7.41
CA ALA A 15 2.03 6.26 -8.50
C ALA A 15 0.69 5.56 -8.19
N ILE A 16 0.51 5.08 -6.95
CA ILE A 16 -0.73 4.43 -6.51
C ILE A 16 -1.88 5.44 -6.50
N ILE A 17 -1.70 6.60 -5.85
CA ILE A 17 -2.74 7.64 -5.75
C ILE A 17 -3.25 8.06 -7.14
N ALA A 18 -2.36 8.17 -8.13
CA ALA A 18 -2.74 8.53 -9.50
C ALA A 18 -3.68 7.51 -10.18
N ARG A 19 -3.77 6.28 -9.67
CA ARG A 19 -4.64 5.20 -10.19
C ARG A 19 -5.94 5.04 -9.40
N MET A 20 -6.06 5.70 -8.25
CA MET A 20 -7.22 5.56 -7.38
C MET A 20 -8.30 6.58 -7.75
N PRO A 21 -9.58 6.17 -7.78
CA PRO A 21 -10.69 7.06 -8.12
C PRO A 21 -10.98 8.08 -7.01
N ASP A 22 -10.69 7.73 -5.75
CA ASP A 22 -10.84 8.60 -4.59
C ASP A 22 -9.46 8.83 -3.95
N ARG A 23 -8.97 10.05 -4.09
CA ARG A 23 -7.65 10.45 -3.60
C ARG A 23 -7.57 10.42 -2.07
N ASP A 24 -8.58 10.95 -1.39
CA ASP A 24 -8.54 11.11 0.06
C ASP A 24 -8.63 9.74 0.74
N LEU A 25 -9.49 8.86 0.21
CA LEU A 25 -9.59 7.49 0.68
C LEU A 25 -8.30 6.71 0.39
N ALA A 26 -7.65 6.94 -0.75
CA ALA A 26 -6.36 6.33 -1.07
C ALA A 26 -5.23 6.82 -0.15
N GLU A 27 -5.15 8.12 0.13
CA GLU A 27 -4.15 8.67 1.05
C GLU A 27 -4.32 8.09 2.47
N ARG A 28 -5.57 7.96 2.93
CA ARG A 28 -5.90 7.31 4.20
C ARG A 28 -5.55 5.81 4.17
N ALA A 29 -5.90 5.09 3.12
CA ALA A 29 -5.56 3.66 2.96
C ALA A 29 -4.04 3.44 3.00
N LEU A 30 -3.26 4.28 2.33
CA LEU A 30 -1.80 4.18 2.28
C LEU A 30 -1.14 4.43 3.65
N SER A 31 -1.81 5.08 4.60
CA SER A 31 -1.29 5.23 5.97
C SER A 31 -1.23 3.91 6.75
N TYR A 32 -2.00 2.90 6.32
CA TYR A 32 -2.01 1.56 6.90
C TYR A 32 -1.04 0.61 6.20
N ILE A 33 -0.30 1.05 5.18
CA ILE A 33 0.57 0.20 4.37
C ILE A 33 2.03 0.60 4.60
N LYS A 34 2.87 -0.40 4.91
CA LYS A 34 4.29 -0.23 5.22
C LYS A 34 5.15 -1.27 4.50
N VAL A 35 6.40 -0.92 4.26
CA VAL A 35 7.45 -1.85 3.83
C VAL A 35 8.17 -2.37 5.06
N VAL A 36 8.32 -3.69 5.15
CA VAL A 36 9.11 -4.37 6.18
C VAL A 36 10.24 -5.14 5.53
N GLU A 37 11.37 -5.21 6.20
CA GLU A 37 12.52 -6.02 5.77
C GLU A 37 12.42 -7.42 6.40
N ARG A 38 12.34 -8.47 5.58
CA ARG A 38 12.25 -9.85 6.05
C ARG A 38 13.28 -10.73 5.35
N GLY A 39 14.38 -11.01 6.05
CA GLY A 39 15.42 -11.92 5.57
C GLY A 39 16.19 -11.40 4.36
N GLY A 40 16.37 -10.09 4.24
CA GLY A 40 17.05 -9.45 3.11
C GLY A 40 16.12 -9.17 1.91
N ASN A 41 14.82 -9.41 2.06
CA ASN A 41 13.82 -9.12 1.05
C ASN A 41 12.77 -8.12 1.60
N PRO A 42 12.56 -6.99 0.92
CA PRO A 42 11.48 -6.07 1.27
C PRO A 42 10.12 -6.74 1.02
N GLN A 43 9.16 -6.50 1.90
CA GLN A 43 7.78 -6.94 1.75
C GLN A 43 6.85 -5.78 2.07
N VAL A 44 5.76 -5.65 1.31
CA VAL A 44 4.68 -4.72 1.66
C VAL A 44 3.68 -5.46 2.52
N VAL A 45 3.27 -4.83 3.63
CA VAL A 45 2.25 -5.35 4.54
C VAL A 45 1.27 -4.25 4.90
N GLU A 46 0.07 -4.64 5.31
CA GLU A 46 -0.94 -3.74 5.85
C GLU A 46 -1.09 -3.92 7.37
N ASP A 47 -1.63 -2.90 8.03
CA ASP A 47 -1.88 -2.83 9.48
C ASP A 47 -3.21 -2.10 9.73
N LEU A 48 -4.27 -2.54 9.05
CA LEU A 48 -5.61 -1.97 9.15
C LEU A 48 -6.35 -2.57 10.36
N PRO A 49 -6.89 -1.74 11.29
CA PRO A 49 -7.66 -2.25 12.41
C PRO A 49 -8.91 -3.02 12.00
N GLU A 50 -9.21 -4.11 12.72
CA GLU A 50 -10.46 -4.85 12.59
C GLU A 50 -11.67 -3.93 12.79
N GLY A 51 -12.76 -4.19 12.05
CA GLY A 51 -13.99 -3.38 12.11
C GLY A 51 -13.91 -2.05 11.33
N SER A 52 -12.83 -1.81 10.59
CA SER A 52 -12.77 -0.71 9.62
C SER A 52 -13.88 -0.83 8.57
N ASP A 53 -14.38 0.32 8.09
CA ASP A 53 -15.42 0.36 7.06
C ASP A 53 -14.98 -0.35 5.76
N HIS A 54 -15.94 -0.98 5.10
CA HIS A 54 -15.73 -1.82 3.92
C HIS A 54 -15.05 -1.07 2.78
N ALA A 55 -15.38 0.21 2.58
CA ALA A 55 -14.74 1.05 1.57
C ALA A 55 -13.23 1.22 1.83
N LEU A 56 -12.84 1.44 3.08
CA LEU A 56 -11.44 1.57 3.46
C LEU A 56 -10.69 0.24 3.30
N LEU A 57 -11.31 -0.86 3.72
CA LEU A 57 -10.75 -2.21 3.57
C LEU A 57 -10.44 -2.53 2.10
N LEU A 58 -11.41 -2.32 1.21
CA LEU A 58 -11.23 -2.56 -0.22
C LEU A 58 -10.14 -1.66 -0.82
N THR A 59 -10.08 -0.40 -0.38
CA THR A 59 -9.07 0.55 -0.84
C THR A 59 -7.67 0.15 -0.38
N VAL A 60 -7.51 -0.30 0.88
CA VAL A 60 -6.24 -0.84 1.38
C VAL A 60 -5.80 -2.04 0.56
N HIS A 61 -6.69 -2.98 0.26
CA HIS A 61 -6.36 -4.14 -0.58
C HIS A 61 -5.93 -3.75 -2.00
N ALA A 62 -6.61 -2.78 -2.62
CA ALA A 62 -6.22 -2.26 -3.93
C ALA A 62 -4.84 -1.60 -3.90
N CYS A 63 -4.60 -0.71 -2.95
CA CYS A 63 -3.30 -0.05 -2.76
C CYS A 63 -2.19 -1.06 -2.47
N LEU A 64 -2.45 -2.08 -1.64
CA LEU A 64 -1.50 -3.14 -1.30
C LEU A 64 -1.12 -3.97 -2.54
N SER A 65 -2.10 -4.29 -3.39
CA SER A 65 -1.88 -4.98 -4.67
C SER A 65 -0.96 -4.17 -5.59
N TYR A 66 -1.22 -2.87 -5.76
CA TYR A 66 -0.34 -2.01 -6.55
C TYR A 66 1.07 -1.89 -5.95
N ALA A 67 1.20 -1.76 -4.64
CA ALA A 67 2.49 -1.70 -3.97
C ALA A 67 3.31 -2.99 -4.19
N HIS A 68 2.67 -4.16 -4.13
CA HIS A 68 3.33 -5.43 -4.45
C HIS A 68 3.83 -5.49 -5.90
N ARG A 69 3.04 -5.01 -6.86
CA ARG A 69 3.43 -4.94 -8.28
C ARG A 69 4.64 -4.02 -8.47
N LEU A 70 4.58 -2.81 -7.91
CA LEU A 70 5.69 -1.85 -7.97
C LEU A 70 6.97 -2.39 -7.33
N LEU A 71 6.87 -3.13 -6.22
CA LEU A 71 8.03 -3.74 -5.58
C LEU A 71 8.70 -4.81 -6.45
N ARG A 72 7.93 -5.48 -7.32
CA ARG A 72 8.43 -6.44 -8.31
C ARG A 72 8.95 -5.79 -9.60
N GLY A 73 8.94 -4.45 -9.68
CA GLY A 73 9.30 -3.71 -10.88
C GLY A 73 8.24 -3.76 -11.98
N GLU A 74 7.01 -4.16 -11.66
CA GLU A 74 5.90 -4.16 -12.61
C GLU A 74 5.33 -2.75 -12.80
N ARG A 75 4.84 -2.47 -14.01
CA ARG A 75 4.05 -1.28 -14.31
C ARG A 75 2.64 -1.42 -13.75
N ILE A 76 2.06 -0.33 -13.25
CA ILE A 76 0.67 -0.30 -12.74
C ILE A 76 -0.22 0.68 -13.53
N ASP A 77 0.38 1.36 -14.49
CA ASP A 77 -0.17 2.36 -15.40
C ASP A 77 -0.92 1.75 -16.60
N ASP A 78 -0.88 0.43 -16.77
CA ASP A 78 -1.69 -0.25 -17.78
C ASP A 78 -3.16 -0.40 -17.32
N PRO A 79 -4.14 -0.09 -18.19
CA PRO A 79 -5.58 -0.17 -17.90
C PRO A 79 -6.08 -1.59 -17.63
#